data_AF-A0A4R7YUP9-F1
#
_entry.id   AF-A0A4R7YUP9-F1
#
_cell.length_a   1.000
_cell.length_b   1.000
_cell.length_c   1.000
_cell.angle_alpha   90.00
_cell.angle_beta   90.00
_cell.angle_gamma   90.00
#
_symmetry.space_group_name_H-M   'P 1'
#
loop_
_entity.id
_entity.type
_entity.pdbx_description
1 polymer ?
#
loop_
_entity_poly.entity_id
_entity_poly.type
_entity_poly.pdbx_seq_one_letter_code
_entity_poly.pdbx_strand_id
1 'polypeptide(L)'
;MKFEKVLTDDPIKEMWNRLDILSTISGAKKFLKERINEDSEISEEILEDKAKGIAFCIRSAREFFQTEIDHNMSTASISFYYGTFNFLSALLLADIENNYTLKDIEKFSSYGHGFKLFNNTDEEKILKRDNLIVNSNGFFYKFLKELNYDENLISMQGKYYSLEEVEEEEKYKIIDIKELISRIPELRNTFIEIFNEQPLYLNLNCRYNLTDQELFVKFPFDKNSPYLSDEDIYQILDWPNDIELSQKIETSRLKIITRDKINKNIIPDKKELHKSVLCYDCYIKPLLGIEDIFLIYFMFLYVLSIWTRYRPNLWREIVEGRFDIYRPLITKFLTSSERILPNIFLNKIYNRRFLFTGHSYLG
;
A
#
# COMPACT_ATOMS: atom_id res chain seq x y z
N MET A 1 1.52 19.31 4.01
CA MET A 1 2.52 18.36 4.56
C MET A 1 3.91 18.96 4.43
N LYS A 2 4.71 19.01 5.51
CA LYS A 2 6.11 19.48 5.46
C LYS A 2 6.95 18.51 4.61
N PHE A 3 8.00 18.98 3.94
CA PHE A 3 8.92 18.15 3.16
C PHE A 3 10.34 18.22 3.74
N GLU A 4 11.00 17.08 3.84
CA GLU A 4 12.38 16.96 4.31
C GLU A 4 13.17 16.01 3.40
N LYS A 5 14.27 16.51 2.83
CA LYS A 5 15.23 15.70 2.08
C LYS A 5 16.39 15.33 2.99
N VAL A 6 16.71 14.04 3.04
CA VAL A 6 17.81 13.48 3.84
C VAL A 6 18.82 12.87 2.88
N LEU A 7 20.02 13.41 2.86
CA LEU A 7 21.11 12.90 2.03
C LEU A 7 21.80 11.75 2.77
N THR A 8 21.79 10.56 2.17
CA THR A 8 22.39 9.35 2.76
C THR A 8 22.65 8.31 1.68
N ASP A 9 23.76 7.59 1.80
CA ASP A 9 24.07 6.44 0.95
C ASP A 9 23.49 5.12 1.52
N ASP A 10 22.99 5.16 2.76
CA ASP A 10 22.28 4.05 3.41
C ASP A 10 20.89 4.53 3.88
N PRO A 11 19.91 4.59 2.95
CA PRO A 11 18.58 5.11 3.26
C PRO A 11 17.78 4.22 4.22
N ILE A 12 18.00 2.90 4.20
CA ILE A 12 17.26 1.98 5.08
C ILE A 12 17.69 2.19 6.52
N LYS A 13 19.00 2.21 6.79
CA LYS A 13 19.53 2.47 8.12
C LYS A 13 19.09 3.83 8.66
N GLU A 14 19.14 4.87 7.84
CA GLU A 14 18.80 6.23 8.28
C GLU A 14 17.31 6.41 8.58
N MET A 15 16.42 5.70 7.86
CA MET A 15 15.01 5.62 8.26
C MET A 15 14.85 5.00 9.65
N TRP A 16 15.51 3.86 9.89
CA TRP A 16 15.42 3.16 11.18
C TRP A 16 16.02 3.96 12.34
N ASN A 17 17.13 4.67 12.12
CA ASN A 17 17.69 5.59 13.11
C ASN A 17 16.68 6.66 13.56
N ARG A 18 15.84 7.15 12.62
CA ARG A 18 14.78 8.13 12.96
C ARG A 18 13.61 7.48 13.67
N LEU A 19 13.25 6.26 13.28
CA LEU A 19 12.22 5.48 13.96
C LEU A 19 12.65 5.11 15.38
N ASP A 20 13.94 4.93 15.66
CA ASP A 20 14.45 4.59 17.00
C ASP A 20 14.13 5.63 18.07
N ILE A 21 13.91 6.89 17.70
CA ILE A 21 13.42 7.89 18.65
C ILE A 21 12.10 7.38 19.28
N LEU A 22 11.20 6.85 18.44
CA LEU A 22 9.92 6.31 18.85
C LEU A 22 10.02 4.91 19.46
N SER A 23 11.17 4.23 19.34
CA SER A 23 11.40 2.92 19.97
C SER A 23 11.72 3.02 21.47
N THR A 24 11.91 4.24 21.98
CA THR A 24 12.07 4.53 23.41
C THR A 24 10.77 5.08 24.00
N ILE A 25 10.45 4.71 25.25
CA ILE A 25 9.25 5.23 25.95
C ILE A 25 9.31 6.76 26.05
N SER A 26 10.47 7.29 26.44
CA SER A 26 10.67 8.75 26.57
C SER A 26 10.49 9.49 25.25
N GLY A 27 11.00 8.94 24.15
CA GLY A 27 10.87 9.54 22.82
C GLY A 27 9.45 9.45 22.28
N ALA A 28 8.78 8.29 22.44
CA ALA A 28 7.37 8.14 22.09
C ALA A 28 6.45 9.06 22.92
N LYS A 29 6.70 9.19 24.22
CA LYS A 29 5.95 10.09 25.10
C LYS A 29 6.15 11.55 24.71
N LYS A 30 7.39 11.97 24.45
CA LYS A 30 7.69 13.32 23.96
C LYS A 30 6.94 13.59 22.64
N PHE A 31 7.01 12.64 21.72
CA PHE A 31 6.32 12.70 20.44
C PHE A 31 4.79 12.85 20.59
N LEU A 32 4.17 12.13 21.54
CA LEU A 32 2.73 12.28 21.81
C LEU A 32 2.42 13.65 22.43
N LYS A 33 3.23 14.12 23.40
CA LYS A 33 3.04 15.44 24.03
C LYS A 33 3.08 16.60 23.04
N GLU A 34 3.90 16.49 21.99
CA GLU A 34 3.97 17.50 20.92
C GLU A 34 2.70 17.57 20.04
N ARG A 35 1.80 16.58 20.13
CA ARG A 35 0.53 16.54 19.39
C ARG A 35 -0.67 17.00 20.20
N ILE A 36 -0.58 16.95 21.54
CA ILE A 36 -1.63 17.40 22.44
C ILE A 36 -1.93 18.87 22.16
N ASN A 37 -3.19 19.18 21.92
CA ASN A 37 -3.73 20.53 21.80
C ASN A 37 -4.59 20.85 23.04
N GLU A 38 -5.08 22.08 23.15
CA GLU A 38 -5.88 22.52 24.31
C GLU A 38 -7.20 21.73 24.47
N ASP A 39 -7.72 21.17 23.37
CA ASP A 39 -8.97 20.40 23.32
C ASP A 39 -8.77 18.89 23.58
N SER A 40 -7.52 18.43 23.72
CA SER A 40 -7.20 17.01 23.86
C SER A 40 -7.53 16.49 25.26
N GLU A 41 -8.55 15.64 25.38
CA GLU A 41 -8.95 14.99 26.64
C GLU A 41 -8.18 13.67 26.90
N ILE A 42 -6.85 13.74 27.01
CA ILE A 42 -6.01 12.56 27.29
C ILE A 42 -5.34 12.64 28.68
N SER A 43 -5.52 11.58 29.48
CA SER A 43 -4.87 11.49 30.79
C SER A 43 -3.38 11.14 30.66
N GLU A 44 -2.56 11.56 31.63
CA GLU A 44 -1.13 11.23 31.65
C GLU A 44 -0.88 9.71 31.77
N GLU A 45 -1.81 8.95 32.37
CA GLU A 45 -1.76 7.49 32.43
C GLU A 45 -1.96 6.85 31.04
N ILE A 46 -2.98 7.27 30.30
CA ILE A 46 -3.23 6.79 28.93
C ILE A 46 -2.07 7.17 28.02
N LEU A 47 -1.54 8.38 28.17
CA LEU A 47 -0.38 8.85 27.43
C LEU A 47 0.86 7.98 27.66
N GLU A 48 1.11 7.59 28.91
CA GLU A 48 2.21 6.70 29.29
C GLU A 48 2.03 5.31 28.67
N ASP A 49 0.82 4.76 28.71
CA ASP A 49 0.54 3.45 28.13
C ASP A 49 0.60 3.44 26.59
N LYS A 50 0.12 4.51 25.93
CA LYS A 50 0.32 4.72 24.50
C LYS A 50 1.80 4.81 24.14
N ALA A 51 2.59 5.56 24.93
CA ALA A 51 4.04 5.69 24.70
C ALA A 51 4.76 4.34 24.81
N LYS A 52 4.44 3.53 25.82
CA LYS A 52 4.95 2.14 25.93
C LYS A 52 4.54 1.30 24.72
N GLY A 53 3.29 1.43 24.28
CA GLY A 53 2.75 0.71 23.15
C GLY A 53 3.44 1.03 21.83
N ILE A 54 3.58 2.32 21.52
CA ILE A 54 4.32 2.78 20.34
C ILE A 54 5.75 2.26 20.40
N ALA A 55 6.44 2.45 21.54
CA ALA A 55 7.82 2.01 21.69
C ALA A 55 8.00 0.50 21.47
N PHE A 56 7.07 -0.30 22.00
CA PHE A 56 7.03 -1.74 21.75
C PHE A 56 6.84 -2.06 20.26
N CYS A 57 5.81 -1.49 19.63
CA CYS A 57 5.51 -1.74 18.21
C CYS A 57 6.68 -1.37 17.30
N ILE A 58 7.36 -0.24 17.53
CA ILE A 58 8.51 0.17 16.71
C ILE A 58 9.69 -0.79 16.87
N ARG A 59 10.00 -1.24 18.09
CA ARG A 59 11.06 -2.24 18.32
C ARG A 59 10.73 -3.55 17.61
N SER A 60 9.51 -4.06 17.79
CA SER A 60 9.07 -5.29 17.13
C SER A 60 9.08 -5.16 15.60
N ALA A 61 8.61 -4.03 15.06
CA ALA A 61 8.67 -3.78 13.63
C ALA A 61 10.12 -3.85 13.11
N ARG A 62 11.07 -3.21 13.81
CA ARG A 62 12.49 -3.25 13.44
C ARG A 62 13.03 -4.68 13.40
N GLU A 63 12.76 -5.47 14.43
CA GLU A 63 13.21 -6.87 14.52
C GLU A 63 12.67 -7.69 13.33
N PHE A 64 11.39 -7.53 13.00
CA PHE A 64 10.79 -8.23 11.85
C PHE A 64 11.42 -7.82 10.51
N PHE A 65 11.68 -6.53 10.31
CA PHE A 65 12.26 -6.01 9.07
C PHE A 65 13.75 -6.32 8.91
N GLN A 66 14.44 -6.88 9.92
CA GLN A 66 15.83 -7.34 9.81
C GLN A 66 15.97 -8.70 9.11
N THR A 67 14.87 -9.32 8.69
CA THR A 67 14.92 -10.63 8.02
C THR A 67 15.48 -10.49 6.59
N GLU A 68 16.60 -11.18 6.31
CA GLU A 68 17.20 -11.22 4.97
C GLU A 68 16.30 -11.91 3.94
N ILE A 69 16.13 -11.30 2.76
CA ILE A 69 15.17 -11.76 1.75
C ILE A 69 15.76 -12.86 0.85
N ASP A 70 17.01 -12.70 0.39
CA ASP A 70 17.59 -13.50 -0.71
C ASP A 70 17.64 -15.01 -0.44
N HIS A 71 17.71 -15.40 0.84
CA HIS A 71 17.72 -16.81 1.27
C HIS A 71 16.51 -17.21 2.10
N ASN A 72 15.71 -16.26 2.60
CA ASN A 72 14.63 -16.55 3.55
C ASN A 72 13.29 -15.90 3.15
N MET A 73 12.93 -15.93 1.85
CA MET A 73 11.67 -15.35 1.34
C MET A 73 10.43 -15.76 2.15
N SER A 74 10.36 -17.03 2.59
CA SER A 74 9.28 -17.54 3.44
C SER A 74 9.20 -16.79 4.77
N THR A 75 10.34 -16.67 5.46
CA THR A 75 10.46 -15.97 6.74
C THR A 75 10.21 -14.48 6.55
N ALA A 76 10.81 -13.86 5.53
CA ALA A 76 10.64 -12.44 5.23
C ALA A 76 9.17 -12.09 4.97
N SER A 77 8.43 -12.94 4.26
CA SER A 77 6.98 -12.75 4.03
C SER A 77 6.18 -12.67 5.32
N ILE A 78 6.47 -13.58 6.27
CA ILE A 78 5.80 -13.62 7.56
C ILE A 78 6.25 -12.44 8.43
N SER A 79 7.56 -12.22 8.52
CA SER A 79 8.13 -11.14 9.32
C SER A 79 7.63 -9.78 8.86
N PHE A 80 7.71 -9.46 7.57
CA PHE A 80 7.30 -8.15 7.07
C PHE A 80 5.80 -7.90 7.26
N TYR A 81 4.97 -8.94 7.18
CA TYR A 81 3.56 -8.84 7.56
C TYR A 81 3.40 -8.39 9.03
N TYR A 82 4.05 -9.07 9.97
CA TYR A 82 3.96 -8.72 11.39
C TYR A 82 4.68 -7.39 11.73
N GLY A 83 5.74 -7.04 11.01
CA GLY A 83 6.39 -5.74 11.14
C GLY A 83 5.47 -4.61 10.68
N THR A 84 4.75 -4.81 9.58
CA THR A 84 3.77 -3.84 9.07
C THR A 84 2.54 -3.76 9.97
N PHE A 85 2.08 -4.88 10.52
CA PHE A 85 1.03 -4.90 11.54
C PHE A 85 1.41 -4.03 12.75
N ASN A 86 2.67 -4.12 13.21
CA ASN A 86 3.17 -3.28 14.29
C ASN A 86 3.24 -1.80 13.90
N PHE A 87 3.61 -1.46 12.66
CA PHE A 87 3.50 -0.09 12.18
C PHE A 87 2.05 0.43 12.20
N LEU A 88 1.08 -0.33 11.70
CA LEU A 88 -0.33 0.07 11.75
C LEU A 88 -0.81 0.23 13.19
N SER A 89 -0.42 -0.68 14.08
CA SER A 89 -0.71 -0.60 15.51
C SER A 89 -0.15 0.69 16.12
N ALA A 90 1.10 1.04 15.80
CA ALA A 90 1.72 2.27 16.26
C ALA A 90 1.01 3.53 15.72
N LEU A 91 0.47 3.51 14.50
CA LEU A 91 -0.35 4.62 13.98
C LEU A 91 -1.62 4.84 14.80
N LEU A 92 -2.35 3.76 15.15
CA LEU A 92 -3.55 3.88 16.00
C LEU A 92 -3.22 4.41 17.40
N LEU A 93 -2.13 3.90 17.99
CA LEU A 93 -1.69 4.32 19.31
C LEU A 93 -1.19 5.78 19.32
N ALA A 94 -0.63 6.25 18.21
CA ALA A 94 -0.10 7.60 18.03
C ALA A 94 -1.18 8.67 17.86
N ASP A 95 -2.41 8.28 17.54
CA ASP A 95 -3.53 9.20 17.46
C ASP A 95 -4.03 9.57 18.87
N ILE A 96 -4.00 10.86 19.17
CA ILE A 96 -4.33 11.41 20.49
C ILE A 96 -5.83 11.56 20.73
N GLU A 97 -6.64 11.49 19.67
CA GLU A 97 -8.11 11.64 19.75
C GLU A 97 -8.80 10.37 20.25
N ASN A 98 -8.10 9.22 20.21
CA ASN A 98 -8.58 7.97 20.76
C ASN A 98 -7.83 7.59 22.05
N ASN A 99 -8.41 6.68 22.84
CA ASN A 99 -7.82 6.18 24.09
C ASN A 99 -7.26 4.75 23.98
N TYR A 100 -6.96 4.28 22.77
CA TYR A 100 -6.48 2.91 22.58
C TYR A 100 -5.10 2.67 23.18
N THR A 101 -4.94 1.48 23.74
CA THR A 101 -3.72 0.93 24.29
C THR A 101 -3.37 -0.38 23.59
N LEU A 102 -2.21 -0.97 23.90
CA LEU A 102 -1.87 -2.31 23.37
C LEU A 102 -2.91 -3.37 23.71
N LYS A 103 -3.60 -3.26 24.86
CA LYS A 103 -4.67 -4.19 25.24
C LYS A 103 -5.84 -4.13 24.26
N ASP A 104 -6.16 -2.93 23.77
CA ASP A 104 -7.21 -2.74 22.77
C ASP A 104 -6.78 -3.31 21.42
N ILE A 105 -5.54 -3.08 21.01
CA ILE A 105 -4.97 -3.68 19.78
C ILE A 105 -5.03 -5.21 19.84
N GLU A 106 -4.62 -5.80 20.96
CA GLU A 106 -4.71 -7.24 21.20
C GLU A 106 -6.16 -7.73 21.10
N LYS A 107 -7.09 -7.03 21.75
CA LYS A 107 -8.53 -7.32 21.67
C LYS A 107 -9.04 -7.27 20.23
N PHE A 108 -8.67 -6.27 19.43
CA PHE A 108 -9.07 -6.20 18.02
C PHE A 108 -8.55 -7.39 17.23
N SER A 109 -7.28 -7.78 17.45
CA SER A 109 -6.65 -8.91 16.78
C SER A 109 -7.14 -10.28 17.24
N SER A 110 -7.75 -10.38 18.43
CA SER A 110 -8.32 -11.63 18.96
C SER A 110 -9.48 -12.16 18.11
N TYR A 111 -10.17 -11.29 17.39
CA TYR A 111 -11.20 -11.65 16.40
C TYR A 111 -10.62 -11.97 15.01
N GLY A 112 -9.29 -12.07 14.91
CA GLY A 112 -8.55 -12.22 13.67
C GLY A 112 -7.98 -10.90 13.16
N HIS A 113 -7.18 -10.98 12.10
CA HIS A 113 -6.54 -9.80 11.50
C HIS A 113 -7.46 -9.00 10.56
N GLY A 114 -8.69 -9.45 10.35
CA GLY A 114 -9.70 -8.79 9.51
C GLY A 114 -9.68 -9.20 8.03
N PHE A 115 -8.99 -10.29 7.71
CA PHE A 115 -8.92 -10.84 6.36
C PHE A 115 -9.26 -12.31 6.33
N LYS A 116 -9.68 -12.79 5.15
CA LYS A 116 -9.78 -14.20 4.83
C LYS A 116 -9.36 -14.43 3.38
N LEU A 117 -8.63 -15.52 3.15
CA LEU A 117 -8.37 -16.03 1.81
C LEU A 117 -9.37 -17.13 1.48
N PHE A 118 -10.12 -16.96 0.40
CA PHE A 118 -10.79 -18.06 -0.26
C PHE A 118 -9.84 -18.70 -1.27
N ASN A 119 -9.95 -20.01 -1.40
CA ASN A 119 -9.17 -20.80 -2.35
C ASN A 119 -10.16 -21.50 -3.27
N ASN A 120 -10.07 -21.18 -4.55
CA ASN A 120 -10.74 -21.89 -5.62
C ASN A 120 -9.86 -23.09 -6.02
N THR A 121 -10.36 -24.31 -5.89
CA THR A 121 -9.56 -25.51 -6.23
C THR A 121 -9.39 -25.73 -7.72
N ASP A 122 -10.22 -25.08 -8.54
CA ASP A 122 -10.42 -25.44 -9.95
C ASP A 122 -9.57 -24.60 -10.91
N GLU A 123 -8.74 -23.70 -10.39
CA GLU A 123 -7.97 -22.79 -11.22
C GLU A 123 -6.51 -23.21 -11.42
N GLU A 124 -6.09 -23.24 -12.69
CA GLU A 124 -4.70 -23.52 -13.09
C GLU A 124 -3.73 -22.38 -12.73
N LYS A 125 -4.20 -21.13 -12.57
CA LYS A 125 -3.36 -19.95 -12.31
C LYS A 125 -3.48 -19.49 -10.86
N ILE A 126 -2.36 -19.49 -10.13
CA ILE A 126 -2.31 -19.14 -8.70
C ILE A 126 -2.93 -17.78 -8.33
N LEU A 127 -2.77 -16.74 -9.15
CA LEU A 127 -3.22 -15.38 -8.80
C LEU A 127 -4.71 -15.12 -9.03
N LYS A 128 -5.39 -16.08 -9.63
CA LYS A 128 -6.85 -16.12 -9.75
C LYS A 128 -7.45 -17.25 -8.89
N ARG A 129 -6.62 -18.23 -8.52
CA ARG A 129 -6.96 -19.31 -7.60
C ARG A 129 -7.36 -18.82 -6.22
N ASP A 130 -6.73 -17.76 -5.73
CA ASP A 130 -7.02 -17.23 -4.41
C ASP A 130 -7.63 -15.84 -4.48
N ASN A 131 -8.58 -15.60 -3.59
CA ASN A 131 -9.22 -14.32 -3.45
C ASN A 131 -9.14 -13.85 -2.01
N LEU A 132 -8.82 -12.57 -1.82
CA LEU A 132 -8.83 -11.92 -0.54
C LEU A 132 -10.20 -11.27 -0.30
N ILE A 133 -10.72 -11.43 0.90
CA ILE A 133 -11.84 -10.63 1.40
C ILE A 133 -11.47 -9.96 2.72
N VAL A 134 -12.12 -8.83 2.98
CA VAL A 134 -12.05 -8.13 4.26
C VAL A 134 -13.26 -8.53 5.09
N ASN A 135 -13.04 -9.00 6.32
CA ASN A 135 -14.14 -9.33 7.23
C ASN A 135 -14.62 -8.06 7.94
N SER A 136 -15.90 -8.01 8.33
CA SER A 136 -16.50 -6.95 9.17
C SER A 136 -16.06 -6.99 10.65
N ASN A 137 -14.93 -7.64 10.95
CA ASN A 137 -14.35 -7.75 12.28
C ASN A 137 -12.81 -7.84 12.21
N GLY A 138 -12.17 -7.90 13.38
CA GLY A 138 -10.71 -8.02 13.47
C GLY A 138 -9.99 -6.67 13.36
N PHE A 139 -8.65 -6.75 13.39
CA PHE A 139 -7.80 -5.56 13.42
C PHE A 139 -7.98 -4.65 12.19
N PHE A 140 -7.93 -5.19 10.98
CA PHE A 140 -7.96 -4.35 9.77
C PHE A 140 -9.29 -3.60 9.61
N TYR A 141 -10.43 -4.24 9.88
CA TYR A 141 -11.73 -3.57 9.90
C TYR A 141 -11.76 -2.41 10.89
N LYS A 142 -11.26 -2.63 12.11
CA LYS A 142 -11.18 -1.58 13.12
C LYS A 142 -10.27 -0.45 12.67
N PHE A 143 -9.13 -0.78 12.07
CA PHE A 143 -8.18 0.20 11.53
C PHE A 143 -8.81 1.07 10.43
N LEU A 144 -9.56 0.48 9.49
CA LEU A 144 -10.28 1.21 8.44
C LEU A 144 -11.27 2.23 9.03
N LYS A 145 -12.03 1.80 10.04
CA LYS A 145 -13.01 2.65 10.73
C LYS A 145 -12.36 3.87 11.37
N GLU A 146 -11.22 3.70 12.05
CA GLU A 146 -10.49 4.83 12.66
C GLU A 146 -9.91 5.80 11.62
N LEU A 147 -9.62 5.31 10.42
CA LEU A 147 -9.19 6.15 9.29
C LEU A 147 -10.36 6.76 8.49
N ASN A 148 -11.60 6.59 8.94
CA ASN A 148 -12.82 7.08 8.27
C ASN A 148 -13.01 6.54 6.85
N TYR A 149 -12.55 5.32 6.57
CA TYR A 149 -12.96 4.61 5.36
C TYR A 149 -14.40 4.10 5.51
N ASP A 150 -15.16 4.03 4.41
CA ASP A 150 -16.47 3.38 4.39
C ASP A 150 -16.29 1.86 4.51
N GLU A 151 -16.43 1.34 5.73
CA GLU A 151 -16.23 -0.07 6.01
C GLU A 151 -17.28 -0.97 5.35
N ASN A 152 -18.45 -0.44 4.99
CA ASN A 152 -19.52 -1.21 4.33
C ASN A 152 -19.20 -1.44 2.86
N LEU A 153 -18.54 -0.48 2.22
CA LEU A 153 -18.04 -0.62 0.85
C LEU A 153 -16.94 -1.69 0.76
N ILE A 154 -16.10 -1.79 1.79
CA ILE A 154 -14.88 -2.61 1.79
C ILE A 154 -15.10 -4.02 2.35
N SER A 155 -15.81 -4.15 3.47
CA SER A 155 -15.89 -5.40 4.23
C SER A 155 -17.15 -6.20 3.96
N MET A 156 -17.00 -7.53 4.01
CA MET A 156 -18.09 -8.50 3.93
C MET A 156 -18.99 -8.38 5.16
N GLN A 157 -20.28 -8.18 4.92
CA GLN A 157 -21.30 -8.15 5.97
C GLN A 157 -21.76 -9.57 6.31
N GLY A 158 -21.84 -10.44 5.31
CA GLY A 158 -22.09 -11.86 5.51
C GLY A 158 -20.88 -12.63 6.07
N LYS A 159 -21.17 -13.78 6.68
CA LYS A 159 -20.15 -14.76 7.09
C LYS A 159 -20.08 -15.88 6.05
N TYR A 160 -19.15 -15.76 5.11
CA TYR A 160 -19.00 -16.72 4.02
C TYR A 160 -17.85 -17.70 4.29
N TYR A 161 -18.07 -18.98 3.98
CA TYR A 161 -17.08 -20.05 4.11
C TYR A 161 -16.42 -20.41 2.79
N SER A 162 -17.08 -20.15 1.66
CA SER A 162 -16.54 -20.27 0.30
C SER A 162 -16.98 -19.10 -0.61
N LEU A 163 -16.46 -19.05 -1.84
CA LEU A 163 -16.80 -18.01 -2.82
C LEU A 163 -18.23 -18.16 -3.36
N GLU A 164 -18.71 -19.40 -3.48
CA GLU A 164 -20.03 -19.72 -4.02
C GLU A 164 -21.15 -19.28 -3.07
N GLU A 165 -20.84 -19.14 -1.78
CA GLU A 165 -21.77 -18.65 -0.76
C GLU A 165 -21.89 -17.13 -0.74
N VAL A 166 -20.97 -16.40 -1.40
CA VAL A 166 -20.98 -14.93 -1.37
C VAL A 166 -22.18 -14.40 -2.16
N GLU A 167 -23.00 -13.60 -1.48
CA GLU A 167 -24.18 -12.96 -2.07
C GLU A 167 -23.79 -12.06 -3.25
N GLU A 168 -24.62 -12.01 -4.30
CA GLU A 168 -24.34 -11.23 -5.52
C GLU A 168 -23.99 -9.77 -5.24
N GLU A 169 -24.66 -9.16 -4.26
CA GLU A 169 -24.45 -7.78 -3.85
C GLU A 169 -23.08 -7.55 -3.20
N GLU A 170 -22.42 -8.60 -2.68
CA GLU A 170 -21.11 -8.48 -2.04
C GLU A 170 -19.96 -9.00 -2.91
N LYS A 171 -20.24 -9.64 -4.06
CA LYS A 171 -19.22 -10.21 -4.94
C LYS A 171 -18.19 -9.20 -5.42
N TYR A 172 -18.57 -7.94 -5.59
CA TYR A 172 -17.64 -6.88 -6.00
C TYR A 172 -16.55 -6.61 -4.94
N LYS A 173 -16.73 -7.06 -3.69
CA LYS A 173 -15.76 -6.93 -2.59
C LYS A 173 -14.72 -8.05 -2.57
N ILE A 174 -14.84 -9.03 -3.47
CA ILE A 174 -13.88 -10.11 -3.63
C ILE A 174 -12.67 -9.56 -4.39
N ILE A 175 -11.49 -9.68 -3.79
CA ILE A 175 -10.28 -9.05 -4.33
C ILE A 175 -9.38 -10.13 -4.93
N ASP A 176 -9.13 -10.04 -6.23
CA ASP A 176 -8.15 -10.88 -6.92
C ASP A 176 -6.72 -10.50 -6.48
N ILE A 177 -5.86 -11.49 -6.24
CA ILE A 177 -4.46 -11.21 -5.84
C ILE A 177 -3.71 -10.46 -6.94
N LYS A 178 -3.99 -10.75 -8.22
CA LYS A 178 -3.43 -9.97 -9.33
C LYS A 178 -3.83 -8.50 -9.26
N GLU A 179 -5.07 -8.20 -8.86
CA GLU A 179 -5.57 -6.83 -8.71
C GLU A 179 -4.79 -6.07 -7.62
N LEU A 180 -4.50 -6.72 -6.49
CA LEU A 180 -3.68 -6.14 -5.42
C LEU A 180 -2.28 -5.81 -5.92
N ILE A 181 -1.61 -6.77 -6.56
CA ILE A 181 -0.24 -6.61 -7.04
C ILE A 181 -0.17 -5.52 -8.12
N SER A 182 -1.18 -5.44 -8.99
CA SER A 182 -1.24 -4.45 -10.08
C SER A 182 -1.32 -3.00 -9.58
N ARG A 183 -1.66 -2.78 -8.30
CA ARG A 183 -1.69 -1.48 -7.64
C ARG A 183 -0.39 -1.08 -6.94
N ILE A 184 0.68 -1.89 -7.07
CA ILE A 184 1.97 -1.62 -6.44
C ILE A 184 2.96 -1.11 -7.51
N PRO A 185 3.22 0.21 -7.59
CA PRO A 185 4.01 0.77 -8.69
C PRO A 185 5.47 0.33 -8.72
N GLU A 186 6.03 -0.03 -7.56
CA GLU A 186 7.39 -0.57 -7.41
C GLU A 186 7.59 -1.92 -8.13
N LEU A 187 6.50 -2.58 -8.52
CA LEU A 187 6.50 -3.85 -9.25
C LEU A 187 6.37 -3.69 -10.77
N ARG A 188 6.27 -2.45 -11.29
CA ARG A 188 5.93 -2.16 -12.70
C ARG A 188 6.55 -3.12 -13.71
N ASN A 189 7.88 -3.17 -13.76
CA ASN A 189 8.58 -3.85 -14.83
C ASN A 189 8.33 -5.36 -14.77
N THR A 190 8.48 -5.95 -13.58
CA THR A 190 8.24 -7.38 -13.37
C THR A 190 6.78 -7.77 -13.58
N PHE A 191 5.82 -6.90 -13.21
CA PHE A 191 4.42 -7.11 -13.51
C PHE A 191 4.17 -7.14 -15.03
N ILE A 192 4.68 -6.15 -15.76
CA ILE A 192 4.52 -6.06 -17.22
C ILE A 192 5.15 -7.28 -17.91
N GLU A 193 6.34 -7.70 -17.48
CA GLU A 193 7.04 -8.87 -18.03
C GLU A 193 6.25 -10.17 -17.85
N ILE A 194 5.56 -10.34 -16.72
CA ILE A 194 4.80 -11.56 -16.41
C ILE A 194 3.40 -11.55 -17.04
N PHE A 195 2.70 -10.42 -16.98
CA PHE A 195 1.27 -10.35 -17.37
C PHE A 195 1.03 -9.77 -18.76
N ASN A 196 1.99 -9.02 -19.31
CA ASN A 196 1.83 -8.31 -20.58
C ASN A 196 0.59 -7.39 -20.60
N GLU A 197 0.40 -6.64 -19.52
CA GLU A 197 -0.78 -5.79 -19.30
C GLU A 197 -0.39 -4.45 -18.67
N GLN A 198 -1.33 -3.50 -18.65
CA GLN A 198 -1.21 -2.26 -17.89
C GLN A 198 -1.57 -2.51 -16.40
N PRO A 199 -0.68 -2.18 -15.45
CA PRO A 199 -1.02 -2.17 -14.03
C PRO A 199 -2.13 -1.14 -13.70
N LEU A 200 -2.84 -1.31 -12.60
CA LEU A 200 -3.95 -0.43 -12.16
C LEU A 200 -3.46 0.89 -11.52
N TYR A 201 -2.53 1.55 -12.19
CA TYR A 201 -2.08 2.91 -11.89
C TYR A 201 -1.57 3.58 -13.16
N LEU A 202 -1.60 4.91 -13.20
CA LEU A 202 -1.15 5.70 -14.35
C LEU A 202 -0.16 6.78 -13.96
N ASN A 203 0.90 6.86 -14.75
CA ASN A 203 1.76 8.02 -14.82
C ASN A 203 1.19 9.01 -15.84
N LEU A 204 0.83 10.20 -15.38
CA LEU A 204 0.24 11.24 -16.21
C LEU A 204 1.03 12.55 -16.10
N ASN A 205 1.18 13.24 -17.24
CA ASN A 205 1.80 14.56 -17.31
C ASN A 205 0.75 15.58 -17.75
N CYS A 206 0.45 16.54 -16.87
CA CYS A 206 -0.41 17.67 -17.16
C CYS A 206 0.44 18.91 -17.44
N ARG A 207 0.13 19.66 -18.52
CA ARG A 207 0.67 21.01 -18.69
C ARG A 207 -0.22 22.00 -17.94
N TYR A 208 0.19 22.35 -16.71
CA TYR A 208 -0.50 23.35 -15.89
C TYR A 208 -0.14 24.75 -16.37
N ASN A 209 -1.12 25.52 -16.85
CA ASN A 209 -1.09 26.98 -16.77
C ASN A 209 -1.96 27.40 -15.60
N LEU A 210 -1.44 28.27 -14.72
CA LEU A 210 -2.11 28.67 -13.47
C LEU A 210 -3.49 29.33 -13.67
N THR A 211 -3.80 29.75 -14.89
CA THR A 211 -5.05 30.43 -15.28
C THR A 211 -6.03 29.53 -16.05
N ASP A 212 -5.64 28.32 -16.45
CA ASP A 212 -6.45 27.46 -17.33
C ASP A 212 -7.15 26.39 -16.49
N GLN A 213 -8.49 26.39 -16.50
CA GLN A 213 -9.30 25.33 -15.88
C GLN A 213 -9.35 24.06 -16.74
N GLU A 214 -8.87 24.14 -17.98
CA GLU A 214 -8.82 23.03 -18.91
C GLU A 214 -7.38 22.75 -19.33
N LEU A 215 -7.04 21.48 -19.49
CA LEU A 215 -5.66 21.07 -19.77
C LEU A 215 -5.57 19.82 -20.65
N PHE A 216 -4.47 19.72 -21.38
CA PHE A 216 -4.11 18.49 -22.08
C PHE A 216 -3.39 17.53 -21.12
N VAL A 217 -3.81 16.27 -21.14
CA VAL A 217 -3.16 15.20 -20.38
C VAL A 217 -2.38 14.30 -21.31
N LYS A 218 -1.19 13.87 -20.86
CA LYS A 218 -0.32 12.96 -21.60
C LYS A 218 0.01 11.73 -20.74
N PHE A 219 -0.06 10.56 -21.37
CA PHE A 219 0.25 9.26 -20.79
C PHE A 219 1.48 8.65 -21.50
N PRO A 220 2.70 8.93 -21.02
CA PRO A 220 3.94 8.46 -21.62
C PRO A 220 4.14 6.93 -21.49
N PHE A 221 4.43 6.22 -22.57
CA PHE A 221 4.65 4.75 -22.53
C PHE A 221 5.97 4.36 -21.85
N ASP A 222 6.96 5.26 -21.78
CA ASP A 222 8.20 5.01 -21.02
C ASP A 222 7.96 4.98 -19.50
N LYS A 223 6.87 5.60 -19.02
CA LYS A 223 6.45 5.55 -17.60
C LYS A 223 5.24 4.64 -17.34
N ASN A 224 4.45 4.33 -18.36
CA ASN A 224 3.31 3.39 -18.29
C ASN A 224 3.66 2.05 -18.96
N SER A 225 2.73 1.13 -19.10
CA SER A 225 2.95 -0.11 -19.84
C SER A 225 2.97 0.14 -21.36
N PRO A 226 3.76 -0.60 -22.16
CA PRO A 226 3.56 -0.62 -23.61
C PRO A 226 2.20 -1.22 -24.01
N TYR A 227 1.53 -1.91 -23.09
CA TYR A 227 0.19 -2.47 -23.25
C TYR A 227 -0.94 -1.49 -22.87
N LEU A 228 -0.62 -0.24 -22.51
CA LEU A 228 -1.62 0.76 -22.15
C LEU A 228 -2.59 1.02 -23.31
N SER A 229 -3.88 0.81 -23.04
CA SER A 229 -5.00 1.11 -23.94
C SER A 229 -5.78 2.34 -23.48
N ASP A 230 -6.71 2.79 -24.33
CA ASP A 230 -7.65 3.86 -23.99
C ASP A 230 -8.64 3.37 -22.91
N GLU A 231 -9.10 2.11 -23.00
CA GLU A 231 -9.94 1.46 -21.99
C GLU A 231 -9.31 1.44 -20.60
N ASP A 232 -8.01 1.15 -20.51
CA ASP A 232 -7.28 1.21 -19.24
C ASP A 232 -7.30 2.62 -18.64
N ILE A 233 -7.19 3.67 -19.46
CA ILE A 233 -7.21 5.06 -19.01
C ILE A 233 -8.58 5.40 -18.42
N TYR A 234 -9.66 5.07 -19.13
CA TYR A 234 -11.02 5.30 -18.63
C TYR A 234 -11.25 4.51 -17.34
N GLN A 235 -10.84 3.25 -17.30
CA GLN A 235 -11.08 2.37 -16.16
C GLN A 235 -10.26 2.76 -14.92
N ILE A 236 -9.03 3.25 -15.08
CA ILE A 236 -8.16 3.63 -13.97
C ILE A 236 -8.54 5.00 -13.41
N LEU A 237 -8.82 5.97 -14.27
CA LEU A 237 -9.16 7.34 -13.85
C LEU A 237 -10.64 7.56 -13.57
N ASP A 238 -11.47 6.54 -13.81
CA ASP A 238 -12.94 6.65 -13.80
C ASP A 238 -13.43 7.80 -14.71
N TRP A 239 -12.78 7.92 -15.87
CA TRP A 239 -13.11 8.94 -16.86
C TRP A 239 -14.30 8.53 -17.71
N PRO A 240 -15.15 9.50 -18.10
CA PRO A 240 -16.21 9.22 -19.05
C PRO A 240 -15.64 8.89 -20.44
N ASN A 241 -16.32 7.98 -21.14
CA ASN A 241 -15.89 7.46 -22.44
C ASN A 241 -15.98 8.48 -23.60
N ASP A 242 -16.46 9.70 -23.34
CA ASP A 242 -16.56 10.78 -24.31
C ASP A 242 -15.29 11.64 -24.41
N ILE A 243 -14.30 11.44 -23.53
CA ILE A 243 -12.99 12.08 -23.62
C ILE A 243 -12.20 11.46 -24.76
N GLU A 244 -12.04 12.18 -25.88
CA GLU A 244 -11.32 11.63 -27.01
C GLU A 244 -9.80 11.53 -26.76
N LEU A 245 -9.25 10.35 -27.00
CA LEU A 245 -7.82 10.04 -26.91
C LEU A 245 -7.19 9.89 -28.30
N SER A 246 -5.87 10.09 -28.36
CA SER A 246 -5.08 9.83 -29.57
C SER A 246 -3.66 9.41 -29.23
N GLN A 247 -3.10 8.51 -30.03
CA GLN A 247 -1.69 8.15 -29.94
C GLN A 247 -0.83 9.17 -30.71
N LYS A 248 0.27 9.60 -30.09
CA LYS A 248 1.21 10.54 -30.69
C LYS A 248 2.65 10.12 -30.44
N ILE A 249 3.48 10.21 -31.47
CA ILE A 249 4.94 10.11 -31.35
C ILE A 249 5.50 11.53 -31.17
N GLU A 250 6.15 11.80 -30.05
CA GLU A 250 6.88 13.05 -29.80
C GLU A 250 8.29 12.67 -29.35
N THR A 251 9.33 13.21 -29.99
CA THR A 251 10.75 12.93 -29.63
C THR A 251 11.09 11.43 -29.56
N SER A 252 10.59 10.64 -30.52
CA SER A 252 10.76 9.17 -30.57
C SER A 252 10.16 8.38 -29.40
N ARG A 253 9.28 9.00 -28.58
CA ARG A 253 8.54 8.33 -27.51
C ARG A 253 7.06 8.28 -27.84
N LEU A 254 6.49 7.09 -27.79
CA LEU A 254 5.05 6.86 -27.95
C LEU A 254 4.31 7.25 -26.66
N LYS A 255 3.12 7.82 -26.84
CA LYS A 255 2.22 8.20 -25.75
C LYS A 255 0.78 8.31 -26.22
N ILE A 256 -0.14 8.21 -25.28
CA ILE A 256 -1.54 8.60 -25.46
C ILE A 256 -1.73 10.03 -24.93
N ILE A 257 -2.53 10.84 -25.63
CA ILE A 257 -2.88 12.21 -25.24
C ILE A 257 -4.37 12.46 -25.40
N THR A 258 -4.92 13.37 -24.60
CA THR A 258 -6.26 13.91 -24.86
C THR A 258 -6.24 14.75 -26.14
N ARG A 259 -7.27 14.61 -26.99
CA ARG A 259 -7.42 15.42 -28.22
C ARG A 259 -7.84 16.84 -27.91
N ASP A 260 -8.71 16.98 -26.93
CA ASP A 260 -9.19 18.26 -26.41
C ASP A 260 -8.62 18.54 -25.02
N LYS A 261 -8.77 19.80 -24.59
CA LYS A 261 -8.51 20.15 -23.20
C LYS A 261 -9.64 19.58 -22.34
N ILE A 262 -9.29 19.02 -21.20
CA ILE A 262 -10.26 18.48 -20.25
C ILE A 262 -10.24 19.25 -18.94
N ASN A 263 -11.38 19.25 -18.25
CA ASN A 263 -11.54 19.95 -16.98
C ASN A 263 -10.52 19.43 -15.96
N LYS A 264 -9.83 20.35 -15.28
CA LYS A 264 -8.86 20.01 -14.23
C LYS A 264 -9.46 19.18 -13.10
N ASN A 265 -10.76 19.33 -12.81
CA ASN A 265 -11.41 18.66 -11.68
C ASN A 265 -11.56 17.15 -11.85
N ILE A 266 -11.49 16.64 -13.08
CA ILE A 266 -11.48 15.18 -13.33
C ILE A 266 -10.07 14.59 -13.31
N ILE A 267 -9.06 15.40 -13.02
CA ILE A 267 -7.67 14.97 -12.86
C ILE A 267 -7.39 14.77 -11.38
N PRO A 268 -6.75 13.67 -10.99
CA PRO A 268 -6.30 13.48 -9.61
C PRO A 268 -5.42 14.64 -9.15
N ASP A 269 -5.66 15.13 -7.91
CA ASP A 269 -4.80 16.16 -7.33
C ASP A 269 -3.39 15.61 -7.15
N LYS A 270 -2.38 16.49 -7.22
CA LYS A 270 -0.97 16.13 -6.97
C LYS A 270 -0.73 15.49 -5.61
N LYS A 271 -1.65 15.67 -4.66
CA LYS A 271 -1.61 15.07 -3.32
C LYS A 271 -2.07 13.61 -3.32
N GLU A 272 -2.91 13.24 -4.27
CA GLU A 272 -3.46 11.88 -4.45
C GLU A 272 -2.46 10.98 -5.21
N LEU A 273 -1.45 11.57 -5.84
CA LEU A 273 -0.40 10.78 -6.51
C LEU A 273 0.49 10.08 -5.48
N HIS A 274 0.68 8.77 -5.67
CA HIS A 274 1.71 7.97 -5.00
C HIS A 274 3.09 8.45 -5.43
N LYS A 275 4.00 8.54 -4.45
CA LYS A 275 5.36 9.02 -4.67
C LYS A 275 6.33 8.17 -3.88
N SER A 276 7.32 7.65 -4.59
CA SER A 276 8.31 6.73 -4.06
C SER A 276 9.66 6.98 -4.72
N VAL A 277 10.74 6.60 -4.05
CA VAL A 277 12.09 6.65 -4.66
C VAL A 277 12.30 5.53 -5.67
N LEU A 278 11.42 4.53 -5.68
CA LEU A 278 11.53 3.33 -6.50
C LEU A 278 10.58 3.32 -7.70
N CYS A 279 9.72 4.34 -7.84
CA CYS A 279 8.81 4.47 -8.97
C CYS A 279 8.58 5.94 -9.35
N TYR A 280 7.94 6.16 -10.50
CA TYR A 280 7.46 7.47 -10.90
C TYR A 280 6.21 7.88 -10.10
N ASP A 281 6.00 9.20 -9.97
CA ASP A 281 4.77 9.75 -9.40
C ASP A 281 3.56 9.32 -10.25
N CYS A 282 2.64 8.56 -9.66
CA CYS A 282 1.50 7.96 -10.36
C CYS A 282 0.20 8.04 -9.56
N TYR A 283 -0.92 8.05 -10.27
CA TYR A 283 -2.24 7.85 -9.68
C TYR A 283 -2.53 6.36 -9.61
N ILE A 284 -2.86 5.84 -8.43
CA ILE A 284 -3.20 4.43 -8.25
C ILE A 284 -4.72 4.33 -8.20
N LYS A 285 -5.30 3.40 -8.98
CA LYS A 285 -6.73 3.14 -8.92
C LYS A 285 -7.11 2.71 -7.50
N PRO A 286 -8.06 3.37 -6.82
CA PRO A 286 -8.49 2.94 -5.49
C PRO A 286 -8.99 1.48 -5.49
N LEU A 287 -8.77 0.78 -4.39
CA LEU A 287 -9.28 -0.59 -4.18
C LEU A 287 -10.47 -0.52 -3.23
N LEU A 288 -11.69 -0.64 -3.73
CA LEU A 288 -12.92 -0.50 -2.92
C LEU A 288 -12.93 0.82 -2.12
N GLY A 289 -12.44 1.91 -2.70
CA GLY A 289 -12.27 3.21 -2.02
C GLY A 289 -11.00 3.35 -1.18
N ILE A 290 -10.17 2.30 -1.05
CA ILE A 290 -8.86 2.39 -0.39
C ILE A 290 -7.85 3.02 -1.35
N GLU A 291 -7.41 4.22 -1.02
CA GLU A 291 -6.36 4.96 -1.74
C GLU A 291 -4.97 4.80 -1.12
N ASP A 292 -4.92 4.37 0.15
CA ASP A 292 -3.69 4.26 0.90
C ASP A 292 -2.89 3.01 0.51
N ILE A 293 -1.85 3.23 -0.29
CA ILE A 293 -0.90 2.19 -0.72
C ILE A 293 -0.29 1.41 0.47
N PHE A 294 -0.21 1.99 1.66
CA PHE A 294 0.28 1.28 2.85
C PHE A 294 -0.60 0.07 3.19
N LEU A 295 -1.92 0.22 3.01
CA LEU A 295 -2.90 -0.82 3.28
C LEU A 295 -2.89 -1.88 2.18
N ILE A 296 -2.65 -1.50 0.93
CA ILE A 296 -2.49 -2.45 -0.18
C ILE A 296 -1.27 -3.36 0.04
N TYR A 297 -0.14 -2.79 0.48
CA TYR A 297 1.04 -3.56 0.87
C TYR A 297 0.73 -4.50 2.04
N PHE A 298 0.01 -4.02 3.07
CA PHE A 298 -0.36 -4.83 4.21
C PHE A 298 -1.26 -6.01 3.82
N MET A 299 -2.24 -5.77 2.94
CA MET A 299 -3.11 -6.81 2.38
C MET A 299 -2.31 -7.86 1.62
N PHE A 300 -1.38 -7.47 0.75
CA PHE A 300 -0.59 -8.45 0.01
C PHE A 300 0.41 -9.21 0.90
N LEU A 301 1.02 -8.55 1.90
CA LEU A 301 1.84 -9.22 2.92
C LEU A 301 1.02 -10.23 3.72
N TYR A 302 -0.24 -9.94 4.05
CA TYR A 302 -1.14 -10.91 4.67
C TYR A 302 -1.27 -12.17 3.81
N VAL A 303 -1.54 -12.00 2.51
CA VAL A 303 -1.66 -13.10 1.53
C VAL A 303 -0.40 -13.97 1.55
N LEU A 304 0.78 -13.36 1.42
CA LEU A 304 2.07 -14.08 1.47
C LEU A 304 2.28 -14.79 2.81
N SER A 305 1.88 -14.19 3.93
CA SER A 305 1.97 -14.81 5.25
C SER A 305 1.07 -16.05 5.38
N ILE A 306 -0.07 -16.08 4.68
CA ILE A 306 -0.97 -17.24 4.69
C ILE A 306 -0.44 -18.32 3.75
N TRP A 307 0.03 -17.95 2.55
CA TRP A 307 0.63 -18.91 1.62
C TRP A 307 1.81 -19.66 2.22
N THR A 308 2.72 -18.95 2.88
CA THR A 308 3.93 -19.53 3.50
C THR A 308 3.62 -20.47 4.66
N ARG A 309 2.63 -20.15 5.50
CA ARG A 309 2.33 -20.93 6.73
C ARG A 309 1.31 -22.03 6.52
N TYR A 310 0.27 -21.74 5.75
CA TYR A 310 -0.92 -22.59 5.66
C TYR A 310 -1.09 -23.24 4.28
N ARG A 311 -0.27 -22.85 3.28
CA ARG A 311 -0.28 -23.45 1.94
C ARG A 311 1.12 -23.89 1.48
N PRO A 312 1.83 -24.74 2.24
CA PRO A 312 3.21 -25.10 1.93
C PRO A 312 3.38 -25.73 0.54
N ASN A 313 2.39 -26.51 0.06
CA ASN A 313 2.46 -27.07 -1.29
C ASN A 313 2.39 -25.99 -2.38
N LEU A 314 1.50 -25.00 -2.22
CA LEU A 314 1.39 -23.88 -3.15
C LEU A 314 2.67 -23.04 -3.11
N TRP A 315 3.17 -22.76 -1.91
CA TRP A 315 4.38 -21.99 -1.72
C TRP A 315 5.60 -22.66 -2.37
N ARG A 316 5.76 -23.98 -2.23
CA ARG A 316 6.80 -24.73 -2.97
C ARG A 316 6.65 -24.56 -4.48
N GLU A 317 5.44 -24.67 -5.02
CA GLU A 317 5.19 -24.47 -6.45
C GLU A 317 5.58 -23.06 -6.94
N ILE A 318 5.44 -22.03 -6.09
CA ILE A 318 5.90 -20.66 -6.38
C ILE A 318 7.42 -20.54 -6.30
N VAL A 319 8.06 -21.22 -5.35
CA VAL A 319 9.51 -21.04 -5.11
C VAL A 319 10.34 -21.79 -6.15
N GLU A 320 9.92 -22.98 -6.54
CA GLU A 320 10.74 -23.89 -7.35
C GLU A 320 9.93 -24.84 -8.25
N GLY A 321 8.61 -24.65 -8.34
CA GLY A 321 7.73 -25.51 -9.15
C GLY A 321 7.11 -24.79 -10.33
N ARG A 322 5.88 -25.18 -10.68
CA ARG A 322 5.18 -24.72 -11.89
C ARG A 322 4.82 -23.22 -11.89
N PHE A 323 4.94 -22.55 -10.75
CA PHE A 323 4.60 -21.15 -10.54
C PHE A 323 5.83 -20.29 -10.24
N ASP A 324 7.03 -20.80 -10.52
CA ASP A 324 8.31 -20.12 -10.31
C ASP A 324 8.44 -18.77 -11.06
N ILE A 325 7.67 -18.58 -12.13
CA ILE A 325 7.57 -17.31 -12.85
C ILE A 325 7.14 -16.13 -11.95
N TYR A 326 6.42 -16.40 -10.85
CA TYR A 326 6.01 -15.36 -9.88
C TYR A 326 7.05 -15.10 -8.78
N ARG A 327 8.09 -15.95 -8.66
CA ARG A 327 9.14 -15.77 -7.65
C ARG A 327 9.85 -14.41 -7.77
N PRO A 328 10.31 -13.95 -8.96
CA PRO A 328 10.96 -12.65 -9.08
C PRO A 328 10.06 -11.48 -8.66
N LEU A 329 8.75 -11.58 -8.94
CA LEU A 329 7.75 -10.58 -8.55
C LEU A 329 7.63 -10.48 -7.03
N ILE A 330 7.55 -11.63 -6.34
CA ILE A 330 7.45 -11.68 -4.87
C ILE A 330 8.77 -11.22 -4.24
N THR A 331 9.92 -11.64 -4.77
CA THR A 331 11.22 -11.15 -4.30
C THR A 331 11.31 -9.63 -4.44
N LYS A 332 10.96 -9.08 -5.60
CA LYS A 332 10.94 -7.63 -5.84
C LYS A 332 9.98 -6.91 -4.89
N PHE A 333 8.81 -7.49 -4.62
CA PHE A 333 7.85 -6.96 -3.65
C PHE A 333 8.44 -6.86 -2.25
N LEU A 334 9.05 -7.94 -1.75
CA LEU A 334 9.67 -7.94 -0.42
C LEU A 334 10.83 -6.95 -0.36
N THR A 335 11.72 -6.93 -1.36
CA THR A 335 12.85 -5.97 -1.39
C THR A 335 12.35 -4.52 -1.43
N SER A 336 11.27 -4.25 -2.18
CA SER A 336 10.65 -2.93 -2.15
C SER A 336 10.02 -2.61 -0.79
N SER A 337 9.37 -3.59 -0.15
CA SER A 337 8.68 -3.43 1.13
C SER A 337 9.63 -3.01 2.24
N GLU A 338 10.85 -3.56 2.28
CA GLU A 338 11.91 -3.20 3.23
C GLU A 338 12.27 -1.70 3.15
N ARG A 339 12.28 -1.13 1.94
CA ARG A 339 12.60 0.29 1.72
C ARG A 339 11.38 1.21 1.86
N ILE A 340 10.22 0.75 1.45
CA ILE A 340 9.02 1.59 1.25
C ILE A 340 8.17 1.65 2.51
N LEU A 341 7.95 0.53 3.22
CA LEU A 341 7.03 0.50 4.36
C LEU A 341 7.53 1.33 5.56
N PRO A 342 8.81 1.24 5.98
CA PRO A 342 9.33 2.13 7.01
C PRO A 342 9.23 3.61 6.60
N ASN A 343 9.43 3.93 5.32
CA ASN A 343 9.34 5.31 4.83
C ASN A 343 7.90 5.83 4.84
N ILE A 344 6.93 5.03 4.40
CA ILE A 344 5.52 5.40 4.40
C ILE A 344 5.04 5.58 5.85
N PHE A 345 5.37 4.64 6.73
CA PHE A 345 5.06 4.74 8.15
C PHE A 345 5.65 6.02 8.75
N LEU A 346 6.94 6.29 8.52
CA LEU A 346 7.61 7.52 8.99
C LEU A 346 6.89 8.77 8.48
N ASN A 347 6.47 8.76 7.22
CA ASN A 347 5.76 9.89 6.63
C ASN A 347 4.42 10.15 7.33
N LYS A 348 3.65 9.08 7.57
CA LYS A 348 2.33 9.13 8.21
C LYS A 348 2.45 9.56 9.67
N ILE A 349 3.30 8.89 10.46
CA ILE A 349 3.39 9.13 11.90
C ILE A 349 3.85 10.54 12.22
N TYR A 350 4.75 11.14 11.42
CA TYR A 350 5.20 12.52 11.58
C TYR A 350 4.41 13.56 10.78
N ASN A 351 3.43 13.15 9.97
CA ASN A 351 2.72 14.01 9.01
C ASN A 351 3.69 14.91 8.19
N ARG A 352 4.76 14.28 7.68
CA ARG A 352 5.87 14.93 6.97
C ARG A 352 6.36 14.01 5.86
N ARG A 353 6.66 14.54 4.68
CA ARG A 353 7.29 13.77 3.60
C ARG A 353 8.80 13.74 3.80
N PHE A 354 9.34 12.56 4.08
CA PHE A 354 10.78 12.30 4.09
C PHE A 354 11.23 11.67 2.76
N LEU A 355 12.29 12.23 2.19
CA LEU A 355 12.97 11.70 1.01
C LEU A 355 14.43 11.36 1.36
N PHE A 356 14.73 10.08 1.54
CA PHE A 356 16.11 9.60 1.72
C PHE A 356 16.71 9.22 0.39
N THR A 357 17.78 9.90 -0.01
CA THR A 357 18.39 9.74 -1.32
C THR A 357 19.89 9.97 -1.27
N GLY A 358 20.63 9.24 -2.10
CA GLY A 358 22.07 9.37 -2.23
C GLY A 358 22.47 10.68 -2.93
N HIS A 359 23.74 11.04 -2.80
CA HIS A 359 24.31 12.25 -3.40
C HIS A 359 24.24 12.26 -4.94
N SER A 360 24.16 11.08 -5.56
CA SER A 360 24.13 10.88 -7.01
C SER A 360 22.79 11.20 -7.68
N TYR A 361 21.70 11.40 -6.93
CA TYR A 361 20.38 11.76 -7.47
C TYR A 361 20.16 13.28 -7.61
N LEU A 362 21.24 14.05 -7.79
CA LEU A 362 21.21 15.50 -8.03
C LEU A 362 21.15 15.86 -9.54
N GLY A 363 20.92 14.88 -10.42
CA GLY A 363 20.82 15.04 -11.87
C GLY A 363 19.42 15.35 -12.36
#